data_AF-A0A352MWT1-F1
#
_entry.id   AF-A0A352MWT1-F1
#
_cell.length_a   1.000
_cell.length_b   1.000
_cell.length_c   1.000
_cell.angle_alpha   90.00
_cell.angle_beta   90.00
_cell.angle_gamma   90.00
#
_symmetry.space_group_name_H-M   'P 1'
#
loop_
_entity.id
_entity.type
_entity.pdbx_description
1 polymer ?
#
loop_
_entity_poly.entity_id
_entity_poly.type
_entity_poly.pdbx_seq_one_letter_code
_entity_poly.pdbx_strand_id
1 'polypeptide(L)'
;MIRLLSLFTGIGAFEKALKMLNIPYELVGFSEIDKFAVKSYCAIHNVDENKNLGDVKNIKTENLKEVDFMTWGFPCQDISIAGNLKGIEEGKTRSGLYFEGYKILKDVMPKVSIIENVKNLTSKRFREKFVKILKDIEDAGYNNYWRVLNAKDYGVPQNRERVFVISIRKDIDKCSFNFPNKQFLKIRLKDLLEDNVDEKYYLSEKAIGRLIRHSNKIITKKENPNVSSCLVAGYFKMGARDEQYIKDDSVKRITGIFDSENKTHQAGSIYDEKGLAPTLTSASG
;
A
#
# COMPACT_ATOMS: atom_id res chain seq x y z
N MET A 1 3.31 -16.17 -23.54
CA MET A 1 2.62 -16.20 -22.24
C MET A 1 3.67 -15.98 -21.16
N ILE A 2 3.42 -15.12 -20.17
CA ILE A 2 4.40 -14.82 -19.10
C ILE A 2 4.32 -15.90 -18.03
N ARG A 3 5.45 -16.47 -17.59
CA ARG A 3 5.47 -17.36 -16.42
C ARG A 3 5.73 -16.57 -15.14
N LEU A 4 4.74 -16.54 -14.27
CA LEU A 4 4.71 -15.74 -13.05
C LEU A 4 5.05 -16.57 -11.82
N LEU A 5 6.01 -16.08 -11.02
CA LEU A 5 6.25 -16.51 -9.65
C LEU A 5 5.86 -15.38 -8.67
N SER A 6 4.94 -15.66 -7.76
CA SER A 6 4.42 -14.67 -6.82
C SER A 6 4.86 -15.02 -5.40
N LEU A 7 5.67 -14.17 -4.74
CA LEU A 7 6.06 -14.38 -3.35
C LEU A 7 5.39 -13.36 -2.43
N PHE A 8 5.11 -13.75 -1.19
CA PHE A 8 4.39 -12.91 -0.22
C PHE A 8 3.05 -12.44 -0.81
N THR A 9 2.33 -13.39 -1.42
CA THR A 9 1.28 -13.11 -2.40
C THR A 9 0.08 -12.39 -1.80
N GLY A 10 -0.23 -12.61 -0.52
CA GLY A 10 -1.44 -12.11 0.09
C GLY A 10 -2.68 -12.53 -0.71
N ILE A 11 -3.43 -11.54 -1.20
CA ILE A 11 -4.63 -11.77 -2.04
C ILE A 11 -4.34 -11.68 -3.56
N GLY A 12 -3.08 -11.54 -3.97
CA GLY A 12 -2.70 -11.56 -5.39
C GLY A 12 -2.99 -10.28 -6.15
N ALA A 13 -2.53 -9.14 -5.64
CA ALA A 13 -2.75 -7.84 -6.28
C ALA A 13 -2.08 -7.74 -7.66
N PHE A 14 -0.90 -8.34 -7.83
CA PHE A 14 -0.16 -8.33 -9.11
C PHE A 14 -0.88 -9.15 -10.18
N GLU A 15 -1.38 -10.33 -9.82
CA GLU A 15 -2.20 -11.21 -10.67
C GLU A 15 -3.49 -10.50 -11.10
N LYS A 16 -4.15 -9.81 -10.17
CA LYS A 16 -5.33 -9.01 -10.48
C LYS A 16 -4.99 -7.90 -11.48
N ALA A 17 -3.84 -7.24 -11.33
CA ALA A 17 -3.39 -6.21 -12.26
C ALA A 17 -3.10 -6.79 -13.66
N LEU A 18 -2.41 -7.94 -13.76
CA LEU A 18 -2.18 -8.62 -15.04
C LEU A 18 -3.51 -8.99 -15.73
N LYS A 19 -4.48 -9.51 -14.97
CA LYS A 19 -5.82 -9.83 -15.48
C LYS A 19 -6.55 -8.58 -15.97
N MET A 20 -6.52 -7.48 -15.23
CA MET A 20 -7.15 -6.21 -15.64
C MET A 20 -6.51 -5.61 -16.89
N LEU A 21 -5.21 -5.83 -17.10
CA LEU A 21 -4.48 -5.41 -18.29
C LEU A 21 -4.62 -6.38 -19.47
N ASN A 22 -5.37 -7.48 -19.32
CA ASN A 22 -5.48 -8.56 -20.30
C ASN A 22 -4.12 -9.15 -20.72
N ILE A 23 -3.15 -9.20 -19.79
CA ILE A 23 -1.84 -9.79 -20.05
C ILE A 23 -1.91 -11.29 -19.73
N PRO A 24 -1.73 -12.19 -20.72
CA PRO A 24 -1.80 -13.62 -20.48
C PRO A 24 -0.57 -14.11 -19.70
N TYR A 25 -0.81 -14.78 -18.59
CA TYR A 25 0.22 -15.37 -17.75
C TYR A 25 -0.14 -16.80 -17.33
N GLU A 26 0.89 -17.57 -17.03
CA GLU A 26 0.82 -18.87 -16.37
C GLU A 26 1.44 -18.74 -14.97
N LEU A 27 0.72 -19.19 -13.95
CA LEU A 27 1.23 -19.20 -12.58
C LEU A 27 2.12 -20.44 -12.37
N VAL A 28 3.42 -20.19 -12.24
CA VAL A 28 4.42 -21.22 -11.88
C VAL A 28 4.14 -21.71 -10.47
N GLY A 29 3.96 -20.77 -9.54
CA GLY A 29 3.59 -21.00 -8.15
C GLY A 29 3.42 -19.69 -7.41
N PHE A 30 2.82 -19.76 -6.23
CA PHE A 30 2.70 -18.61 -5.33
C PHE A 30 3.16 -18.98 -3.92
N SER A 31 3.57 -18.02 -3.08
CA SER A 31 4.01 -18.27 -1.70
C SER A 31 3.26 -17.38 -0.72
N GLU A 32 2.45 -18.02 0.12
CA GLU A 32 1.73 -17.37 1.22
C GLU A 32 1.55 -18.36 2.38
N ILE A 33 1.79 -17.88 3.61
CA ILE A 33 1.71 -18.68 4.84
C ILE A 33 0.39 -18.48 5.58
N ASP A 34 -0.27 -17.33 5.38
CA ASP A 34 -1.54 -17.05 6.03
C ASP A 34 -2.67 -17.83 5.35
N LYS A 35 -3.23 -18.81 6.06
CA LYS A 35 -4.28 -19.69 5.56
C LYS A 35 -5.53 -18.95 5.05
N PHE A 36 -5.83 -17.76 5.56
CA PHE A 36 -6.99 -16.98 5.11
C PHE A 36 -6.68 -16.19 3.85
N ALA A 37 -5.45 -15.67 3.73
CA ALA A 37 -4.95 -15.06 2.50
C ALA A 37 -4.90 -16.10 1.36
N VAL A 38 -4.38 -17.30 1.63
CA VAL A 38 -4.37 -18.42 0.64
C VAL A 38 -5.78 -18.72 0.13
N LYS A 39 -6.74 -18.95 1.04
CA LYS A 39 -8.14 -19.21 0.65
C LYS A 39 -8.74 -18.08 -0.19
N SER A 40 -8.47 -16.83 0.21
CA SER A 40 -8.96 -15.66 -0.53
C SER A 40 -8.31 -15.56 -1.91
N TYR A 41 -7.00 -15.77 -2.02
CA TYR A 41 -6.26 -15.79 -3.28
C TYR A 41 -6.82 -16.83 -4.25
N CYS A 42 -6.94 -18.08 -3.79
CA CYS A 42 -7.46 -19.19 -4.58
C CYS A 42 -8.87 -18.90 -5.10
N ALA A 43 -9.75 -18.33 -4.25
CA ALA A 43 -11.10 -17.94 -4.65
C ALA A 43 -11.12 -16.78 -5.66
N ILE A 44 -10.30 -15.74 -5.48
CA ILE A 44 -10.26 -14.56 -6.36
C ILE A 44 -9.72 -14.91 -7.75
N HIS A 45 -8.69 -15.75 -7.81
CA HIS A 45 -7.95 -16.05 -9.04
C HIS A 45 -8.31 -17.40 -9.67
N ASN A 46 -9.17 -18.19 -9.03
CA ASN A 46 -9.54 -19.55 -9.44
C ASN A 46 -8.31 -20.44 -9.62
N VAL A 47 -7.48 -20.50 -8.57
CA VAL A 47 -6.22 -21.25 -8.53
C VAL A 47 -6.30 -22.34 -7.46
N ASP A 48 -5.81 -23.53 -7.75
CA ASP A 48 -5.72 -24.64 -6.80
C ASP A 48 -4.70 -24.34 -5.70
N GLU A 49 -5.04 -24.65 -4.44
CA GLU A 49 -4.13 -24.47 -3.29
C GLU A 49 -2.82 -25.26 -3.44
N ASN A 50 -2.78 -26.33 -4.26
CA ASN A 50 -1.57 -27.09 -4.57
C ASN A 50 -0.47 -26.28 -5.27
N LYS A 51 -0.80 -25.10 -5.83
CA LYS A 51 0.16 -24.14 -6.40
C LYS A 51 0.85 -23.29 -5.33
N ASN A 52 0.43 -23.37 -4.07
CA ASN A 52 1.08 -22.69 -2.96
C ASN A 52 2.39 -23.42 -2.58
N LEU A 53 3.50 -22.70 -2.70
CA LEU A 53 4.84 -23.14 -2.33
C LEU A 53 5.09 -23.03 -0.81
N GLY A 54 4.16 -22.44 -0.05
CA GLY A 54 4.21 -22.33 1.40
C GLY A 54 5.16 -21.25 1.89
N ASP A 55 5.86 -21.51 3.00
CA ASP A 55 6.85 -20.59 3.58
C ASP A 55 8.02 -20.40 2.61
N VAL A 56 8.30 -19.14 2.27
CA VAL A 56 9.35 -18.71 1.36
C VAL A 56 10.73 -19.31 1.70
N LYS A 57 11.01 -19.55 3.00
CA LYS A 57 12.27 -20.14 3.48
C LYS A 57 12.50 -21.58 2.99
N ASN A 58 11.41 -22.29 2.69
CA ASN A 58 11.41 -23.71 2.36
C ASN A 58 11.25 -23.95 0.85
N ILE A 59 11.17 -22.89 0.04
CA ILE A 59 10.99 -23.01 -1.40
C ILE A 59 12.24 -23.61 -2.02
N LYS A 60 12.04 -24.72 -2.74
CA LYS A 60 13.05 -25.42 -3.51
C LYS A 60 13.00 -24.95 -4.96
N THR A 61 14.00 -24.19 -5.38
CA THR A 61 14.05 -23.52 -6.68
C THR A 61 14.34 -24.50 -7.82
N GLU A 62 14.93 -25.68 -7.54
CA GLU A 62 15.21 -26.71 -8.55
C GLU A 62 13.96 -27.21 -9.30
N ASN A 63 12.79 -27.11 -8.69
CA ASN A 63 11.53 -27.55 -9.29
C ASN A 63 10.77 -26.43 -10.01
N LEU A 64 11.20 -25.17 -9.85
CA LEU A 64 10.57 -24.02 -10.50
C LEU A 64 11.11 -23.92 -11.93
N LYS A 65 10.39 -24.51 -12.88
CA LYS A 65 10.76 -24.39 -14.29
C LYS A 65 10.53 -22.96 -14.76
N GLU A 66 11.60 -22.33 -15.24
CA GLU A 66 11.66 -21.09 -16.01
C GLU A 66 10.65 -19.99 -15.61
N VAL A 67 11.12 -19.00 -14.87
CA VAL A 67 10.32 -17.85 -14.45
C VAL A 67 10.60 -16.66 -15.38
N ASP A 68 9.56 -16.02 -15.93
CA ASP A 68 9.71 -14.78 -16.70
C ASP A 68 9.51 -13.56 -15.80
N PHE A 69 8.57 -13.63 -14.87
CA PHE A 69 8.20 -12.50 -14.02
C PHE A 69 8.08 -12.94 -12.57
N MET A 70 8.76 -12.22 -11.67
CA MET A 70 8.71 -12.45 -10.23
C MET A 70 8.16 -11.22 -9.51
N THR A 71 7.19 -11.40 -8.63
CA THR A 71 6.62 -10.30 -7.83
C THR A 71 6.73 -10.61 -6.35
N TRP A 72 7.12 -9.64 -5.53
CA TRP A 72 7.32 -9.87 -4.11
C TRP A 72 7.21 -8.61 -3.25
N GLY A 73 6.28 -8.64 -2.29
CA GLY A 73 6.09 -7.59 -1.28
C GLY A 73 6.53 -8.09 0.09
N PHE A 74 7.84 -8.21 0.32
CA PHE A 74 8.34 -8.78 1.58
C PHE A 74 7.86 -7.95 2.79
N PRO A 75 7.67 -8.59 3.97
CA PRO A 75 6.94 -7.96 5.06
C PRO A 75 7.59 -6.65 5.53
N CYS A 76 6.79 -5.61 5.71
CA CYS A 76 7.28 -4.24 5.99
C CYS A 76 7.22 -3.84 7.48
N GLN A 77 6.88 -4.77 8.40
CA GLN A 77 6.59 -4.42 9.81
C GLN A 77 7.77 -3.78 10.53
N ASP A 78 9.00 -4.14 10.16
CA ASP A 78 10.20 -3.57 10.78
C ASP A 78 10.67 -2.30 10.06
N ILE A 79 9.99 -1.89 8.99
CA ILE A 79 10.31 -0.69 8.19
C ILE A 79 9.21 0.37 8.33
N SER A 80 7.94 -0.02 8.52
CA SER A 80 6.81 0.89 8.66
C SER A 80 6.96 1.82 9.86
N ILE A 81 6.50 3.06 9.71
CA ILE A 81 6.43 4.07 10.78
C ILE A 81 5.53 3.59 11.94
N ALA A 82 4.52 2.76 11.66
CA ALA A 82 3.69 2.14 12.69
C ALA A 82 4.37 0.97 13.42
N GLY A 83 5.51 0.50 12.92
CA GLY A 83 6.25 -0.63 13.45
C GLY A 83 7.38 -0.26 14.40
N ASN A 84 8.16 -1.27 14.80
CA ASN A 84 9.30 -1.10 15.70
C ASN A 84 10.56 -0.55 15.01
N LEU A 85 10.51 -0.34 13.68
CA LEU A 85 11.58 0.27 12.89
C LEU A 85 12.96 -0.42 13.02
N LYS A 86 12.98 -1.74 13.26
CA LYS A 86 14.21 -2.56 13.38
C LYS A 86 14.91 -2.77 12.02
N GLY A 87 14.23 -2.51 10.91
CA GLY A 87 14.74 -2.63 9.54
C GLY A 87 14.94 -4.07 9.07
N ILE A 88 15.77 -4.24 8.05
CA ILE A 88 16.04 -5.54 7.41
C ILE A 88 17.29 -6.16 8.06
N GLU A 89 17.12 -7.31 8.72
CA GLU A 89 18.20 -8.12 9.30
C GLU A 89 17.89 -9.61 9.09
N GLU A 90 18.82 -10.32 8.44
CA GLU A 90 18.68 -11.74 8.11
C GLU A 90 18.46 -12.59 9.36
N GLY A 91 17.45 -13.47 9.32
CA GLY A 91 17.09 -14.35 10.44
C GLY A 91 16.55 -13.66 11.70
N LYS A 92 16.59 -12.32 11.78
CA LYS A 92 16.25 -11.55 13.00
C LYS A 92 14.96 -10.74 12.89
N THR A 93 14.66 -10.18 11.72
CA THR A 93 13.45 -9.37 11.50
C THR A 93 12.54 -10.00 10.46
N ARG A 94 11.24 -9.67 10.50
CA ARG A 94 10.29 -10.14 9.47
C ARG A 94 10.62 -9.55 8.11
N SER A 95 11.11 -8.31 8.12
CA SER A 95 11.63 -7.65 6.90
C SER A 95 12.93 -8.30 6.40
N GLY A 96 13.58 -9.12 7.23
CA GLY A 96 14.69 -10.00 6.84
C GLY A 96 14.33 -11.07 5.80
N LEU A 97 13.04 -11.35 5.56
CA LEU A 97 12.62 -12.25 4.49
C LEU A 97 12.96 -11.73 3.07
N TYR A 98 13.42 -10.48 2.96
CA TYR A 98 14.11 -10.00 1.78
C TYR A 98 15.23 -10.95 1.31
N PHE A 99 16.05 -11.48 2.24
CA PHE A 99 17.17 -12.34 1.87
C PHE A 99 16.72 -13.68 1.25
N GLU A 100 15.58 -14.23 1.69
CA GLU A 100 15.00 -15.43 1.10
C GLU A 100 14.49 -15.17 -0.32
N GLY A 101 13.76 -14.06 -0.52
CA GLY A 101 13.32 -13.65 -1.85
C GLY A 101 14.48 -13.33 -2.78
N TYR A 102 15.57 -12.73 -2.27
CA TYR A 102 16.79 -12.46 -3.03
C TYR A 102 17.52 -13.75 -3.43
N LYS A 103 17.59 -14.75 -2.54
CA LYS A 103 18.12 -16.07 -2.87
C LYS A 103 17.32 -16.72 -4.02
N ILE A 104 15.99 -16.69 -3.93
CA ILE A 104 15.12 -17.20 -5.00
C ILE A 104 15.34 -16.43 -6.30
N LEU A 105 15.44 -15.10 -6.27
CA LEU A 105 15.73 -14.26 -7.44
C LEU A 105 17.01 -14.70 -8.15
N LYS A 106 18.09 -14.95 -7.39
CA LYS A 106 19.38 -15.40 -7.92
C LYS A 106 19.34 -16.81 -8.52
N ASP A 107 18.53 -17.68 -7.95
CA ASP A 107 18.43 -19.06 -8.41
C ASP A 107 17.56 -19.16 -9.67
N VAL A 108 16.41 -18.48 -9.70
CA VAL A 108 15.44 -18.60 -10.81
C VAL A 108 15.68 -17.59 -11.94
N MET A 109 16.43 -16.52 -11.67
CA MET A 109 16.84 -15.49 -12.63
C MET A 109 15.72 -14.99 -13.57
N PRO A 110 14.60 -14.45 -13.03
CA PRO A 110 13.48 -14.01 -13.85
C PRO A 110 13.89 -12.90 -14.84
N LYS A 111 13.14 -12.74 -15.94
CA LYS A 111 13.40 -11.63 -16.88
C LYS A 111 13.11 -10.28 -16.23
N VAL A 112 12.03 -10.21 -15.44
CA VAL A 112 11.62 -9.01 -14.71
C VAL A 112 11.28 -9.40 -13.27
N SER A 113 11.63 -8.54 -12.32
CA SER A 113 11.21 -8.63 -10.92
C SER A 113 10.60 -7.31 -10.45
N ILE A 114 9.54 -7.37 -9.64
CA ILE A 114 8.97 -6.19 -8.97
C ILE A 114 8.94 -6.41 -7.47
N ILE A 115 9.55 -5.48 -6.74
CA ILE A 115 9.42 -5.32 -5.29
C ILE A 115 8.45 -4.19 -5.00
N GLU A 116 7.51 -4.42 -4.08
CA GLU A 116 6.72 -3.38 -3.43
C GLU A 116 7.09 -3.29 -1.95
N ASN A 117 7.21 -2.08 -1.43
CA ASN A 117 7.31 -1.86 0.02
C ASN A 117 6.81 -0.47 0.43
N VAL A 118 6.80 -0.20 1.73
CA VAL A 118 6.43 1.09 2.29
C VAL A 118 7.40 2.21 1.87
N LYS A 119 6.87 3.44 1.68
CA LYS A 119 7.68 4.63 1.38
C LYS A 119 8.83 4.82 2.37
N ASN A 120 8.64 4.45 3.64
CA ASN A 120 9.67 4.64 4.66
C ASN A 120 10.98 3.87 4.37
N LEU A 121 10.94 2.83 3.52
CA LEU A 121 12.15 2.14 3.07
C LEU A 121 13.15 3.08 2.39
N THR A 122 12.68 4.13 1.71
CA THR A 122 13.54 5.12 1.02
C THR A 122 13.89 6.33 1.90
N SER A 123 13.55 6.29 3.19
CA SER A 123 13.83 7.39 4.12
C SER A 123 15.33 7.50 4.44
N LYS A 124 15.75 8.65 4.99
CA LYS A 124 17.14 8.85 5.46
C LYS A 124 17.60 7.74 6.41
N ARG A 125 16.71 7.23 7.27
CA ARG A 125 16.99 6.17 8.25
C ARG A 125 17.34 4.84 7.60
N PHE A 126 16.68 4.50 6.48
CA PHE A 126 16.85 3.22 5.80
C PHE A 126 17.61 3.32 4.48
N ARG A 127 18.13 4.51 4.14
CA ARG A 127 18.84 4.78 2.89
C ARG A 127 19.95 3.77 2.62
N GLU A 128 20.79 3.48 3.61
CA GLU A 128 21.89 2.51 3.44
C GLU A 128 21.36 1.09 3.13
N LYS A 129 20.31 0.66 3.84
CA LYS A 129 19.67 -0.65 3.59
C LYS A 129 19.02 -0.68 2.20
N PHE A 130 18.36 0.39 1.79
CA PHE A 130 17.74 0.48 0.47
C PHE A 130 18.77 0.50 -0.67
N VAL A 131 19.86 1.27 -0.53
CA VAL A 131 20.99 1.25 -1.48
C VAL A 131 21.60 -0.15 -1.56
N LYS A 132 21.73 -0.84 -0.43
CA LYS A 132 22.20 -2.23 -0.40
C LYS A 132 21.26 -3.16 -1.19
N ILE A 133 19.94 -3.04 -1.03
CA ILE A 133 18.98 -3.83 -1.83
C ILE A 133 19.18 -3.60 -3.33
N LEU A 134 19.31 -2.35 -3.75
CA LEU A 134 19.54 -2.02 -5.16
C LEU A 134 20.86 -2.63 -5.66
N LYS A 135 21.92 -2.53 -4.85
CA LYS A 135 23.23 -3.10 -5.18
C LYS A 135 23.20 -4.62 -5.26
N ASP A 136 22.59 -5.30 -4.30
CA ASP A 136 22.46 -6.76 -4.28
C ASP A 136 21.78 -7.24 -5.59
N ILE A 137 20.67 -6.59 -5.98
CA ILE A 137 19.94 -6.96 -7.21
C ILE A 137 20.75 -6.60 -8.47
N GLU A 138 21.49 -5.49 -8.44
CA GLU A 138 22.37 -5.11 -9.55
C GLU A 138 23.53 -6.10 -9.76
N ASP A 139 24.15 -6.54 -8.66
CA ASP A 139 25.21 -7.54 -8.61
C ASP A 139 24.69 -8.92 -9.06
N ALA A 140 23.39 -9.19 -8.87
CA ALA A 140 22.70 -10.38 -9.41
C ALA A 140 22.41 -10.29 -10.93
N GLY A 141 22.73 -9.19 -11.60
CA GLY A 141 22.62 -9.06 -13.05
C GLY A 141 21.39 -8.30 -13.57
N TYR A 142 20.85 -7.37 -12.78
CA TYR A 142 19.69 -6.56 -13.16
C TYR A 142 20.00 -5.07 -13.20
N ASN A 143 19.25 -4.32 -13.99
CA ASN A 143 19.14 -2.87 -13.88
C ASN A 143 17.89 -2.53 -13.05
N ASN A 144 18.04 -1.60 -12.11
CA ASN A 144 16.97 -1.24 -11.18
C ASN A 144 16.38 0.14 -11.48
N TYR A 145 15.06 0.20 -11.57
CA TYR A 145 14.27 1.43 -11.68
C TYR A 145 13.37 1.52 -10.46
N TRP A 146 13.41 2.61 -9.71
CA TRP A 146 12.55 2.74 -8.54
C TRP A 146 11.89 4.10 -8.44
N ARG A 147 10.68 4.13 -7.87
CA ARG A 147 9.96 5.35 -7.58
C ARG A 147 8.97 5.14 -6.44
N VAL A 148 8.77 6.18 -5.64
CA VAL A 148 7.64 6.24 -4.70
C VAL A 148 6.40 6.71 -5.47
N LEU A 149 5.35 5.90 -5.49
CA LEU A 149 4.08 6.18 -6.14
C LEU A 149 2.98 6.31 -5.09
N ASN A 150 2.03 7.21 -5.32
CA ASN A 150 0.85 7.38 -4.48
C ASN A 150 -0.40 6.92 -5.22
N ALA A 151 -1.17 6.00 -4.65
CA ALA A 151 -2.36 5.44 -5.30
C ALA A 151 -3.37 6.51 -5.79
N LYS A 152 -3.48 7.66 -5.10
CA LYS A 152 -4.31 8.80 -5.51
C LYS A 152 -3.91 9.43 -6.82
N ASP A 153 -2.62 9.39 -7.15
CA ASP A 153 -2.10 9.85 -8.44
C ASP A 153 -2.35 8.82 -9.56
N TYR A 154 -2.98 7.69 -9.21
CA TYR A 154 -3.28 6.56 -10.08
C TYR A 154 -4.74 6.13 -9.98
N GLY A 155 -5.66 7.07 -9.73
CA GLY A 155 -7.10 6.86 -9.91
C GLY A 155 -7.79 6.11 -8.77
N VAL A 156 -7.08 5.79 -7.69
CA VAL A 156 -7.65 5.18 -6.49
C VAL A 156 -7.79 6.25 -5.41
N PRO A 157 -8.97 6.50 -4.83
CA PRO A 157 -9.17 7.50 -3.80
C PRO A 157 -8.61 7.01 -2.44
N GLN A 158 -7.29 6.81 -2.39
CA GLN A 158 -6.53 6.37 -1.24
C GLN A 158 -5.14 7.02 -1.22
N ASN A 159 -4.76 7.59 -0.08
CA ASN A 159 -3.44 8.18 0.13
C ASN A 159 -2.54 7.06 0.62
N ARG A 160 -1.92 6.37 -0.33
CA ARG A 160 -1.09 5.20 -0.08
C ARG A 160 0.18 5.32 -0.89
N GLU A 161 1.25 5.74 -0.23
CA GLU A 161 2.56 5.88 -0.83
C GLU A 161 3.37 4.59 -0.67
N ARG A 162 3.85 4.04 -1.78
CA ARG A 162 4.65 2.81 -1.82
C ARG A 162 5.84 3.00 -2.73
N VAL A 163 6.97 2.44 -2.34
CA VAL A 163 8.12 2.32 -3.22
C VAL A 163 7.93 1.06 -4.07
N PHE A 164 8.12 1.23 -5.37
CA PHE A 164 8.23 0.13 -6.32
C PHE A 164 9.65 0.09 -6.83
N VAL A 165 10.27 -1.10 -6.84
CA VAL A 165 11.55 -1.36 -7.50
C VAL A 165 11.29 -2.35 -8.62
N ILE A 166 11.52 -1.92 -9.84
CA ILE A 166 11.41 -2.70 -11.07
C ILE A 166 12.83 -3.09 -11.47
N SER A 167 13.10 -4.37 -11.49
CA SER A 167 14.41 -4.93 -11.82
C SER A 167 14.29 -5.69 -13.13
N ILE A 168 15.01 -5.24 -14.17
CA ILE A 168 14.99 -5.87 -15.50
C ILE A 168 16.37 -6.48 -15.73
N ARG A 169 16.41 -7.74 -16.16
CA ARG A 169 17.68 -8.46 -16.33
C ARG A 169 18.55 -7.78 -17.42
N LYS A 170 19.85 -7.62 -17.15
CA LYS A 170 20.77 -6.80 -17.96
C LYS A 170 20.87 -7.24 -19.42
N ASP A 171 20.71 -8.53 -19.70
CA ASP A 171 20.75 -9.11 -21.05
C ASP A 171 19.57 -8.70 -21.93
N ILE A 172 18.43 -8.31 -21.34
CA ILE A 172 17.22 -7.93 -22.08
C ILE A 172 16.84 -6.45 -21.91
N ASP A 173 17.42 -5.77 -20.92
CA ASP A 173 17.07 -4.38 -20.65
C ASP A 173 17.62 -3.45 -21.73
N LYS A 174 16.73 -2.65 -22.32
CA LYS A 174 17.05 -1.62 -23.31
C LYS A 174 17.22 -0.23 -22.68
N CYS A 175 17.24 -0.14 -21.35
CA CYS A 175 17.38 1.12 -20.61
C CYS A 175 16.31 2.16 -20.94
N SER A 176 15.09 1.70 -21.27
CA SER A 176 13.97 2.55 -21.73
C SER A 176 12.73 2.49 -20.84
N PHE A 177 12.80 1.77 -19.71
CA PHE A 177 11.69 1.69 -18.77
C PHE A 177 11.38 3.06 -18.18
N ASN A 178 10.09 3.42 -18.20
CA ASN A 178 9.58 4.63 -17.57
C ASN A 178 8.35 4.28 -16.73
N PHE A 179 8.31 4.80 -15.51
CA PHE A 179 7.14 4.64 -14.67
C PHE A 179 5.95 5.46 -15.22
N PRO A 180 4.70 5.01 -15.00
CA PRO A 180 3.52 5.63 -15.61
C PRO A 180 3.33 7.08 -15.17
N ASN A 181 2.82 7.91 -16.08
CA ASN A 181 2.40 9.27 -15.77
C ASN A 181 1.25 9.26 -14.77
N LYS A 182 1.18 10.31 -13.93
CA LYS A 182 0.06 10.49 -13.01
C LYS A 182 -1.24 10.67 -13.79
N GLN A 183 -2.33 10.15 -13.26
CA GLN A 183 -3.68 10.40 -13.74
C GLN A 183 -4.48 11.20 -12.72
N PHE A 184 -5.37 12.04 -13.22
CA PHE A 184 -6.28 12.82 -12.37
C PHE A 184 -7.25 11.88 -11.65
N LEU A 185 -7.43 12.09 -10.35
CA LEU A 185 -8.38 11.33 -9.54
C LEU A 185 -9.81 11.82 -9.83
N LYS A 186 -10.62 10.96 -10.47
CA LYS A 186 -11.99 11.30 -10.90
C LYS A 186 -13.08 10.89 -9.90
N ILE A 187 -12.74 10.04 -8.94
CA ILE A 187 -13.67 9.45 -7.97
C ILE A 187 -13.19 9.73 -6.54
N ARG A 188 -14.11 9.71 -5.59
CA ARG A 188 -13.89 9.93 -4.16
C ARG A 188 -14.27 8.69 -3.37
N LEU A 189 -13.93 8.64 -2.09
CA LEU A 189 -14.28 7.50 -1.23
C LEU A 189 -15.79 7.23 -1.24
N LYS A 190 -16.61 8.30 -1.14
CA LYS A 190 -18.07 8.18 -1.13
C LYS A 190 -18.63 7.45 -2.36
N ASP A 191 -17.96 7.57 -3.51
CA ASP A 191 -18.39 6.97 -4.77
C ASP A 191 -18.11 5.46 -4.79
N LEU A 192 -17.40 4.94 -3.78
CA LEU A 192 -17.09 3.53 -3.58
C LEU A 192 -17.83 2.90 -2.38
N LEU A 193 -18.61 3.68 -1.63
CA LEU A 193 -19.38 3.17 -0.49
C LEU A 193 -20.65 2.46 -0.96
N GLU A 194 -21.09 1.47 -0.20
CA GLU A 194 -22.39 0.82 -0.41
C GLU A 194 -23.51 1.78 -0.02
N ASP A 195 -24.54 1.91 -0.87
CA ASP A 195 -25.68 2.80 -0.59
C ASP A 195 -26.59 2.24 0.52
N ASN A 196 -26.71 0.92 0.62
CA ASN A 196 -27.59 0.23 1.56
C ASN A 196 -26.77 -0.71 2.44
N VAL A 197 -26.63 -0.37 3.71
CA VAL A 197 -25.86 -1.13 4.70
C VAL A 197 -26.80 -1.65 5.78
N ASP A 198 -26.58 -2.88 6.23
CA ASP A 198 -27.35 -3.49 7.34
C ASP A 198 -27.12 -2.71 8.65
N GLU A 199 -28.20 -2.49 9.43
CA GLU A 199 -28.19 -1.76 10.71
C GLU A 199 -27.11 -2.26 11.68
N LYS A 200 -26.76 -3.56 11.64
CA LYS A 200 -25.72 -4.13 12.51
C LYS A 200 -24.32 -3.52 12.30
N TYR A 201 -24.06 -2.89 11.15
CA TYR A 201 -22.80 -2.21 10.87
C TYR A 201 -22.81 -0.74 11.30
N TYR A 202 -23.96 -0.19 11.66
CA TYR A 202 -24.05 1.16 12.23
C TYR A 202 -23.60 1.16 13.69
N LEU A 203 -22.99 2.26 14.11
CA LEU A 203 -22.62 2.45 15.50
C LEU A 203 -23.89 2.57 16.36
N SER A 204 -23.93 1.87 17.50
CA SER A 204 -25.01 2.08 18.48
C SER A 204 -25.13 3.55 18.88
N GLU A 205 -26.34 3.99 19.23
CA GLU A 205 -26.61 5.33 19.79
C GLU A 205 -25.65 5.72 20.92
N LYS A 206 -25.29 4.75 21.77
CA LYS A 206 -24.32 4.94 22.86
C LYS A 206 -22.91 5.24 22.33
N ALA A 207 -22.49 4.58 21.25
CA ALA A 207 -21.19 4.81 20.60
C ALA A 207 -21.18 6.14 19.84
N ILE A 208 -22.26 6.48 19.14
CA ILE A 208 -22.45 7.79 18.50
C ILE A 208 -22.38 8.90 19.55
N GLY A 209 -23.13 8.78 20.65
CA GLY A 209 -23.10 9.75 21.75
C GLY A 209 -21.76 9.83 22.49
N ARG A 210 -20.90 8.81 22.39
CA ARG A 210 -19.50 8.88 22.88
C ARG A 210 -18.61 9.62 21.89
N LEU A 211 -18.71 9.31 20.60
CA LEU A 211 -17.99 10.02 19.54
C LEU A 211 -18.32 11.50 19.55
N ILE A 212 -19.60 11.87 19.60
CA ILE A 212 -20.04 13.27 19.68
C ILE A 212 -19.39 14.00 20.87
N ARG A 213 -19.31 13.35 22.04
CA ARG A 213 -18.66 13.92 23.24
C ARG A 213 -17.14 14.03 23.11
N HIS A 214 -16.48 13.10 22.43
CA HIS A 214 -15.01 13.04 22.32
C HIS A 214 -14.45 13.84 21.14
N SER A 215 -15.17 13.88 20.01
CA SER A 215 -14.64 14.29 18.70
C SER A 215 -14.71 15.79 18.45
N ASN A 216 -15.39 16.58 19.29
CA ASN A 216 -15.50 18.01 19.02
C ASN A 216 -15.81 18.88 20.25
N LYS A 217 -14.92 19.85 20.52
CA LYS A 217 -15.20 21.01 21.40
C LYS A 217 -16.34 21.88 20.85
N ILE A 218 -16.53 21.89 19.53
CA ILE A 218 -17.57 22.65 18.81
C ILE A 218 -18.96 22.07 19.10
N ILE A 219 -19.13 20.75 18.95
CA ILE A 219 -20.42 20.09 19.21
C ILE A 219 -20.76 20.14 20.70
N THR A 220 -19.76 20.01 21.58
CA THR A 220 -19.98 20.17 23.04
C THR A 220 -20.32 21.61 23.44
N LYS A 221 -19.81 22.63 22.73
CA LYS A 221 -20.16 24.04 22.96
C LYS A 221 -21.38 24.53 22.16
N LYS A 222 -21.94 23.70 21.26
CA LYS A 222 -23.01 24.06 20.30
C LYS A 222 -22.70 25.27 19.42
N GLU A 223 -21.44 25.62 19.24
CA GLU A 223 -21.07 26.63 18.24
C GLU A 223 -21.21 26.00 16.86
N ASN A 224 -22.06 26.55 15.99
CA ASN A 224 -22.22 26.10 14.60
C ASN A 224 -22.57 24.59 14.44
N PRO A 225 -23.78 24.15 14.84
CA PRO A 225 -24.17 22.74 14.96
C PRO A 225 -24.15 21.93 13.66
N ASN A 226 -24.06 22.59 12.51
CA ASN A 226 -24.01 21.96 11.19
C ASN A 226 -22.58 21.58 10.75
N VAL A 227 -21.61 21.67 11.66
CA VAL A 227 -20.19 21.60 11.36
C VAL A 227 -19.51 20.53 12.22
N SER A 228 -19.02 19.46 11.58
CA SER A 228 -18.27 18.37 12.24
C SER A 228 -16.83 18.30 11.75
N SER A 229 -15.92 17.85 12.61
CA SER A 229 -14.54 17.51 12.25
C SER A 229 -14.52 16.22 11.44
N CYS A 230 -13.53 16.05 10.56
CA CYS A 230 -13.33 14.80 9.83
C CYS A 230 -13.05 13.66 10.82
N LEU A 231 -13.78 12.55 10.69
CA LEU A 231 -13.47 11.33 11.43
C LEU A 231 -12.18 10.71 10.88
N VAL A 232 -11.16 10.62 11.73
CA VAL A 232 -9.88 9.97 11.38
C VAL A 232 -9.84 8.58 12.02
N ALA A 233 -9.64 7.55 11.21
CA ALA A 233 -9.37 6.22 11.71
C ALA A 233 -8.08 6.25 12.57
N GLY A 234 -8.18 5.92 13.86
CA GLY A 234 -7.03 5.93 14.78
C GLY A 234 -6.82 7.21 15.59
N TYR A 235 -7.88 7.98 15.87
CA TYR A 235 -7.87 9.22 16.68
C TYR A 235 -7.07 9.16 18.00
N PHE A 236 -6.80 7.96 18.51
CA PHE A 236 -6.01 7.75 19.74
C PHE A 236 -4.49 7.64 19.54
N LYS A 237 -3.95 7.63 18.30
CA LYS A 237 -2.53 7.30 18.06
C LYS A 237 -1.72 8.21 17.13
N MET A 238 -2.28 9.25 16.50
CA MET A 238 -1.57 9.99 15.44
C MET A 238 -1.27 11.44 15.82
N GLY A 239 0.02 11.80 15.82
CA GLY A 239 0.51 13.15 16.10
C GLY A 239 0.29 14.11 14.94
N ALA A 240 0.26 15.40 15.24
CA ALA A 240 -0.06 16.51 14.34
C ALA A 240 0.94 16.78 13.18
N ARG A 241 1.75 15.79 12.77
CA ARG A 241 2.81 15.95 11.75
C ARG A 241 2.55 15.18 10.44
N ASP A 242 1.49 14.38 10.38
CA ASP A 242 1.12 13.71 9.13
C ASP A 242 0.41 14.71 8.21
N GLU A 243 0.72 14.72 6.92
CA GLU A 243 0.06 15.53 5.90
C GLU A 243 -1.42 15.10 5.76
N GLN A 244 -2.24 15.51 6.72
CA GLN A 244 -3.69 15.25 6.81
C GLN A 244 -4.50 16.18 5.91
N TYR A 245 -3.87 16.68 4.85
CA TYR A 245 -4.34 17.85 4.14
C TYR A 245 -5.00 17.48 2.82
N ILE A 246 -6.24 17.91 2.68
CA ILE A 246 -6.98 17.89 1.43
C ILE A 246 -6.23 18.83 0.48
N LYS A 247 -5.65 18.25 -0.57
CA LYS A 247 -5.03 18.96 -1.69
C LYS A 247 -5.83 18.62 -2.96
N ASP A 248 -7.09 19.01 -2.94
CA ASP A 248 -7.99 18.88 -4.09
C ASP A 248 -8.58 20.28 -4.34
N ASP A 249 -8.31 20.81 -5.53
CA ASP A 249 -8.71 22.16 -5.94
C ASP A 249 -10.23 22.29 -6.10
N SER A 250 -10.97 21.18 -6.04
CA SER A 250 -12.44 21.15 -6.12
C SER A 250 -13.15 21.21 -4.76
N VAL A 251 -12.41 21.33 -3.67
CA VAL A 251 -12.97 21.24 -2.32
C VAL A 251 -13.20 22.64 -1.73
N LYS A 252 -14.47 22.99 -1.50
CA LYS A 252 -14.82 24.27 -0.86
C LYS A 252 -14.65 24.15 0.65
N ARG A 253 -13.68 24.90 1.18
CA ARG A 253 -13.55 25.12 2.62
C ARG A 253 -14.73 25.95 3.11
N ILE A 254 -15.54 25.39 4.01
CA ILE A 254 -16.70 26.08 4.59
C ILE A 254 -16.23 27.01 5.71
N THR A 255 -15.41 26.50 6.64
CA THR A 255 -14.96 27.24 7.83
C THR A 255 -13.80 26.49 8.51
N GLY A 256 -13.34 26.94 9.68
CA GLY A 256 -12.31 26.26 10.45
C GLY A 256 -12.44 26.52 11.95
N ILE A 257 -12.13 25.50 12.75
CA ILE A 257 -12.22 25.50 14.22
C ILE A 257 -11.32 26.55 14.85
N PHE A 258 -10.21 26.88 14.20
CA PHE A 258 -9.23 27.87 14.67
C PHE A 258 -9.20 29.11 13.79
N ASP A 259 -10.22 29.30 12.96
CA ASP A 259 -10.30 30.52 12.15
C ASP A 259 -10.44 31.72 13.08
N SER A 260 -9.61 32.71 12.79
CA SER A 260 -9.72 34.05 13.34
C SER A 260 -9.94 35.01 12.17
N GLU A 261 -10.34 36.24 12.47
CA GLU A 261 -10.55 37.27 11.44
C GLU A 261 -9.32 37.47 10.53
N ASN A 262 -8.12 37.16 11.01
CA ASN A 262 -6.86 37.43 10.32
C ASN A 262 -6.05 36.19 9.89
N LYS A 263 -6.45 34.98 10.32
CA LYS A 263 -5.70 33.75 10.00
C LYS A 263 -6.64 32.56 9.83
N THR A 264 -6.41 31.84 8.74
CA THR A 264 -7.02 30.54 8.47
C THR A 264 -6.03 29.43 8.81
N HIS A 265 -6.51 28.40 9.51
CA HIS A 265 -5.71 27.24 9.87
C HIS A 265 -6.17 26.02 9.09
N GLN A 266 -5.22 25.28 8.53
CA GLN A 266 -5.52 24.05 7.81
C GLN A 266 -5.96 22.92 8.76
N ALA A 267 -5.29 22.80 9.91
CA ALA A 267 -5.75 21.97 11.02
C ALA A 267 -7.12 22.48 11.50
N GLY A 268 -8.08 21.58 11.70
CA GLY A 268 -9.44 21.98 12.09
C GLY A 268 -10.23 22.70 10.99
N SER A 269 -9.81 22.69 9.72
CA SER A 269 -10.67 23.15 8.63
C SER A 269 -11.84 22.20 8.41
N ILE A 270 -13.03 22.75 8.20
CA ILE A 270 -14.23 22.04 7.74
C ILE A 270 -14.45 22.37 6.27
N TYR A 271 -14.65 21.32 5.50
CA TYR A 271 -14.90 21.38 4.07
C TYR A 271 -16.31 20.87 3.78
N ASP A 272 -16.87 21.25 2.63
CA ASP A 272 -18.19 20.81 2.24
C ASP A 272 -18.31 19.29 2.16
N GLU A 273 -19.54 18.77 2.20
CA GLU A 273 -19.82 17.33 2.10
C GLU A 273 -19.27 16.71 0.80
N LYS A 274 -19.06 17.54 -0.23
CA LYS A 274 -18.41 17.15 -1.47
C LYS A 274 -16.89 16.97 -1.25
N GLY A 275 -16.29 17.67 -0.30
CA GLY A 275 -14.89 17.63 0.08
C GLY A 275 -14.51 16.61 1.15
N LEU A 276 -15.46 15.86 1.71
CA LEU A 276 -15.14 14.77 2.64
C LEU A 276 -14.37 13.66 1.90
N ALA A 277 -13.06 13.69 2.11
CA ALA A 277 -12.03 12.72 1.77
C ALA A 277 -11.81 12.46 0.26
N PRO A 278 -10.86 13.16 -0.40
CA PRO A 278 -10.35 12.67 -1.68
C PRO A 278 -9.63 11.32 -1.51
N THR A 279 -9.28 10.92 -0.28
CA THR A 279 -8.56 9.68 -0.05
C THR A 279 -8.73 9.10 1.35
N LEU A 280 -8.92 7.78 1.46
CA LEU A 280 -8.62 7.06 2.71
C LEU A 280 -7.12 7.19 3.02
N THR A 281 -6.76 7.73 4.18
CA THR A 281 -5.41 7.57 4.73
C THR A 281 -5.39 6.27 5.53
N SER A 282 -4.79 5.22 4.98
CA SER A 282 -4.55 4.00 5.76
C SER A 282 -3.53 4.31 6.85
N ALA A 283 -3.76 3.84 8.09
CA ALA A 283 -2.77 3.95 9.16
C ALA A 283 -1.42 3.38 8.67
N SER A 284 -0.45 4.29 8.50
CA SER A 284 0.99 4.04 8.43
C SER A 284 1.41 2.71 7.79
N GLY A 285 1.46 2.71 6.47
CA GLY A 285 2.51 1.99 5.76
C GLY A 285 3.40 3.01 5.09
#